data_AF-A0A392P6K2-F1
#
_entry.id   AF-A0A392P6K2-F1
#
_cell.length_a   1.000
_cell.length_b   1.000
_cell.length_c   1.000
_cell.angle_alpha   90.00
_cell.angle_beta   90.00
_cell.angle_gamma   90.00
#
_symmetry.space_group_name_H-M   'P 1'
#
loop_
_entity.id
_entity.type
_entity.pdbx_description
1 polymer ?
#
loop_
_entity_poly.entity_id
_entity_poly.type
_entity_poly.pdbx_seq_one_letter_code
_entity_poly.pdbx_strand_id
1 'polypeptide(L)'
;MAVNMPGVLVVSIKFAWLCFANASPIREKIEKWVIDEGENSKGESTIKVVIIDTSSLVSIDTAGITSLVELNKNLTLHGVTLSIANPRWQVIHKLRLANFVNEIGGRVFLSVGEAIDATILSAKMATV
;
A
#
# COMPACT_ATOMS: atom_id res chain seq x y z
N MET A 1 2.34 -4.16 -11.19
CA MET A 1 3.10 -3.14 -11.97
C MET A 1 3.33 -2.00 -11.01
N ALA A 2 4.55 -1.49 -10.90
CA ALA A 2 4.85 -0.32 -10.09
C ALA A 2 5.01 0.90 -10.99
N VAL A 3 4.55 2.04 -10.49
CA VAL A 3 4.88 3.35 -11.03
C VAL A 3 5.51 4.14 -9.92
N ASN A 4 6.76 4.55 -10.11
CA ASN A 4 7.46 5.43 -9.19
C ASN A 4 7.19 6.89 -9.57
N MET A 5 6.74 7.66 -8.59
CA MET A 5 6.74 9.11 -8.61
C MET A 5 7.58 9.62 -7.44
N PRO A 6 8.18 10.83 -7.55
CA PRO A 6 8.94 11.40 -6.45
C PRO A 6 8.13 11.42 -5.15
N GLY A 7 8.54 10.65 -4.13
CA GLY A 7 7.82 10.56 -2.85
C GLY A 7 6.69 9.52 -2.79
N VAL A 8 6.20 9.00 -3.91
CA VAL A 8 5.01 8.14 -3.98
C VAL A 8 5.23 6.94 -4.89
N LEU A 9 5.06 5.73 -4.35
CA LEU A 9 5.10 4.48 -5.12
C LEU A 9 3.68 3.95 -5.31
N VAL A 10 3.23 3.82 -6.55
CA VAL A 10 1.93 3.21 -6.87
C VAL A 10 2.14 1.77 -7.32
N VAL A 11 1.54 0.82 -6.61
CA VAL A 11 1.64 -0.62 -6.89
C VAL A 11 0.28 -1.18 -7.28
N SER A 12 0.11 -1.55 -8.56
CA SER A 12 -1.07 -2.28 -9.02
C SER A 12 -0.88 -3.79 -8.88
N ILE A 13 -1.75 -4.40 -8.09
CA ILE A 13 -1.83 -5.86 -7.94
C ILE A 13 -2.61 -6.42 -9.15
N LYS A 14 -1.93 -7.15 -10.02
CA LYS A 14 -2.55 -7.76 -11.22
C LYS A 14 -3.23 -9.12 -10.95
N PHE A 15 -3.28 -9.54 -9.69
CA PHE A 15 -3.86 -10.83 -9.32
C PHE A 15 -5.32 -10.65 -8.91
N ALA A 16 -6.18 -11.56 -9.39
CA ALA A 16 -7.59 -11.58 -9.00
C ALA A 16 -7.81 -11.99 -7.54
N TRP A 17 -6.85 -12.71 -6.94
CA TRP A 17 -6.98 -13.27 -5.60
C TRP A 17 -5.70 -13.04 -4.79
N LEU A 18 -5.85 -12.49 -3.59
CA LEU A 18 -4.76 -12.40 -2.61
C LEU A 18 -4.94 -13.50 -1.56
N CYS A 19 -4.40 -14.68 -1.87
CA CYS A 19 -4.46 -15.87 -1.04
C CYS A 19 -3.06 -16.29 -0.57
N PHE A 20 -2.99 -17.27 0.33
CA PHE A 20 -1.74 -17.73 0.96
C PHE A 20 -0.61 -18.00 -0.05
N ALA A 21 -0.92 -18.60 -1.20
CA ALA A 21 0.07 -18.92 -2.23
C ALA A 21 0.76 -17.70 -2.84
N ASN A 22 0.07 -16.56 -2.92
CA ASN A 22 0.53 -15.35 -3.62
C ASN A 22 0.89 -14.21 -2.66
N ALA A 23 0.43 -14.25 -1.41
CA ALA A 23 0.55 -13.12 -0.49
C ALA A 23 2.02 -12.83 -0.11
N SER A 24 2.79 -13.85 0.25
CA SER A 24 4.21 -13.72 0.60
C SER A 24 5.07 -13.15 -0.54
N PRO A 25 5.04 -13.71 -1.77
CA PRO A 25 5.85 -13.17 -2.87
C PRO A 25 5.43 -11.77 -3.32
N ILE A 26 4.16 -11.39 -3.15
CA ILE A 26 3.71 -10.02 -3.42
C ILE A 26 4.26 -9.06 -2.36
N ARG A 27 4.19 -9.42 -1.07
CA ARG A 27 4.76 -8.62 0.02
C ARG A 27 6.24 -8.36 -0.22
N GLU A 28 7.02 -9.41 -0.42
CA GLU A 28 8.47 -9.29 -0.62
C GLU A 28 8.81 -8.42 -1.84
N LYS A 29 8.00 -8.47 -2.91
CA LYS A 29 8.19 -7.59 -4.06
C LYS A 29 7.93 -6.12 -3.74
N ILE A 30 6.88 -5.82 -2.96
CA ILE A 30 6.58 -4.44 -2.56
C ILE A 30 7.68 -3.91 -1.65
N GLU A 31 8.12 -4.71 -0.68
CA GLU A 31 9.24 -4.35 0.21
C GLU A 31 10.53 -4.10 -0.59
N LYS A 32 10.85 -4.99 -1.54
CA LYS A 32 11.98 -4.78 -2.44
C LYS A 32 11.86 -3.50 -3.25
N TRP A 33 10.69 -3.17 -3.79
CA TRP A 33 10.53 -1.90 -4.53
C TRP A 33 10.73 -0.68 -3.64
N VAL A 34 10.28 -0.73 -2.39
CA VAL A 34 10.50 0.38 -1.44
C VAL A 34 11.97 0.53 -1.06
N ILE A 35 12.73 -0.58 -0.97
CA ILE A 35 14.16 -0.57 -0.68
C ILE A 35 14.97 -0.17 -1.91
N ASP A 36 14.78 -0.87 -3.04
CA ASP A 36 15.55 -0.73 -4.28
C ASP A 36 15.34 0.63 -4.95
N GLU A 37 14.13 1.19 -4.89
CA GLU A 37 13.85 2.55 -5.41
C GLU A 37 13.91 3.64 -4.32
N GLY A 38 14.12 3.25 -3.06
CA GLY A 38 14.34 4.13 -1.93
C GLY A 38 15.81 4.53 -1.74
N GLU A 39 16.75 3.69 -2.17
CA GLU A 39 18.18 3.95 -2.08
C GLU A 39 18.65 4.94 -3.16
N ASN A 40 18.51 6.24 -2.86
CA ASN A 40 19.37 7.22 -3.47
C ASN A 40 20.75 7.19 -2.77
N SER A 41 21.79 7.68 -3.45
CA SER A 41 23.21 7.68 -3.05
C SER A 41 23.57 8.33 -1.68
N LYS A 42 22.57 8.66 -0.85
CA LYS A 42 22.66 9.19 0.52
C LYS A 42 21.95 8.35 1.60
N GLY A 43 21.30 7.23 1.25
CA GLY A 43 20.65 6.34 2.24
C GLY A 43 19.33 6.85 2.84
N GLU A 44 18.70 7.88 2.25
CA GLU A 44 17.36 8.33 2.62
C GLU A 44 16.32 7.75 1.67
N SER A 45 15.32 7.05 2.22
CA SER A 45 14.18 6.53 1.46
C SER A 45 13.43 7.68 0.78
N THR A 46 13.56 7.77 -0.54
CA THR A 46 12.88 8.83 -1.31
C THR A 46 11.36 8.62 -1.32
N ILE A 47 10.90 7.39 -1.08
CA ILE A 47 9.48 7.03 -1.04
C ILE A 47 8.93 7.24 0.37
N LYS A 48 7.90 8.10 0.49
CA LYS A 48 7.19 8.37 1.75
C LYS A 48 5.83 7.68 1.81
N VAL A 49 5.26 7.36 0.65
CA VAL A 49 3.93 6.74 0.57
C VAL A 49 3.89 5.64 -0.48
N VAL A 50 3.26 4.52 -0.13
CA VAL A 50 2.92 3.43 -1.04
C VAL A 50 1.42 3.37 -1.21
N ILE A 51 0.94 3.41 -2.45
CA ILE A 51 -0.47 3.29 -2.81
C ILE A 51 -0.66 1.95 -3.51
N ILE A 52 -1.44 1.05 -2.91
CA ILE A 52 -1.78 -0.23 -3.52
C ILE A 52 -3.09 -0.09 -4.29
N ASP A 53 -3.02 -0.23 -5.61
CA ASP A 53 -4.19 -0.35 -6.47
C ASP A 53 -4.71 -1.80 -6.48
N THR A 54 -5.93 -1.95 -5.96
CA THR A 54 -6.63 -3.23 -5.79
C THR A 54 -7.78 -3.41 -6.80
N SER A 55 -7.81 -2.63 -7.87
CA SER A 55 -8.86 -2.67 -8.92
C SER A 55 -9.13 -4.08 -9.49
N SER A 56 -8.06 -4.85 -9.68
CA SER A 56 -8.10 -6.21 -10.22
C SER A 56 -8.40 -7.27 -9.16
N LEU A 57 -8.38 -6.91 -7.87
CA LEU A 57 -8.58 -7.84 -6.77
C LEU A 57 -10.07 -8.13 -6.59
N VAL A 58 -10.45 -9.40 -6.75
CA VAL A 58 -11.82 -9.88 -6.55
C VAL A 58 -12.04 -10.22 -5.09
N SER A 59 -11.10 -10.94 -4.48
CA SER A 59 -11.20 -11.40 -3.09
C SER A 59 -9.82 -11.55 -2.44
N ILE A 60 -9.83 -11.39 -1.12
CA ILE A 60 -8.67 -11.55 -0.24
C ILE A 60 -9.00 -12.60 0.82
N ASP A 61 -8.03 -13.42 1.20
CA ASP A 61 -8.20 -14.39 2.30
C ASP A 61 -7.47 -13.90 3.56
N THR A 62 -7.72 -14.56 4.70
CA THR A 62 -7.07 -14.22 5.98
C THR A 62 -5.56 -14.14 5.85
N ALA A 63 -4.93 -15.10 5.15
CA ALA A 63 -3.48 -15.08 4.91
C ALA A 63 -3.03 -13.84 4.11
N GLY A 64 -3.82 -13.42 3.12
CA GLY A 64 -3.55 -12.21 2.34
C GLY A 64 -3.61 -10.95 3.21
N ILE A 65 -4.58 -10.88 4.13
CA ILE A 65 -4.70 -9.77 5.08
C ILE A 65 -3.51 -9.76 6.04
N THR A 66 -3.14 -10.91 6.60
CA THR A 66 -1.97 -11.02 7.48
C THR A 66 -0.69 -10.53 6.79
N SER A 67 -0.48 -10.89 5.52
CA SER A 67 0.65 -10.37 4.75
C SER A 67 0.60 -8.86 4.54
N LEU A 68 -0.58 -8.26 4.36
CA LEU A 68 -0.74 -6.80 4.28
C LEU A 68 -0.48 -6.10 5.62
N VAL A 69 -0.88 -6.71 6.74
CA VAL A 69 -0.57 -6.23 8.09
C VAL A 69 0.94 -6.21 8.33
N GLU A 70 1.61 -7.31 8.00
CA GLU A 70 3.07 -7.41 8.13
C GLU A 70 3.78 -6.40 7.22
N LEU A 71 3.32 -6.26 5.98
CA LEU A 71 3.81 -5.24 5.05
C LEU A 71 3.66 -3.83 5.65
N ASN A 72 2.48 -3.48 6.17
CA ASN A 72 2.22 -2.17 6.75
C ASN A 72 3.13 -1.88 7.95
N LYS A 73 3.38 -2.88 8.81
CA LYS A 73 4.32 -2.75 9.93
C LYS A 73 5.73 -2.49 9.44
N ASN A 74 6.20 -3.24 8.45
CA ASN A 74 7.54 -3.07 7.91
C ASN A 74 7.70 -1.67 7.27
N LEU A 75 6.73 -1.25 6.45
CA LEU A 75 6.72 0.09 5.85
C LEU A 75 6.72 1.20 6.91
N THR A 76 5.94 1.03 7.98
CA THR A 76 5.87 2.01 9.08
C THR A 76 7.22 2.14 9.81
N LEU A 77 7.97 1.04 9.97
CA LEU A 77 9.33 1.07 10.53
C LEU A 77 10.29 1.89 9.66
N HIS A 78 10.09 1.88 8.34
CA HIS A 78 10.84 2.70 7.39
C HIS A 78 10.27 4.13 7.22
N GLY A 79 9.28 4.53 8.03
CA GLY A 79 8.63 5.84 7.93
C GLY A 79 7.74 6.01 6.70
N VAL A 80 7.40 4.91 6.02
CA VAL A 80 6.59 4.88 4.81
C VAL A 80 5.14 4.58 5.17
N THR A 81 4.21 5.37 4.64
CA THR A 81 2.78 5.16 4.87
C THR A 81 2.16 4.31 3.76
N LEU A 82 1.25 3.41 4.13
CA LEU A 82 0.51 2.57 3.18
C LEU A 82 -0.91 3.11 2.98
N SER A 83 -1.35 3.13 1.73
CA SER A 83 -2.72 3.51 1.32
C SER A 83 -3.28 2.48 0.32
N ILE A 84 -4.61 2.29 0.32
CA ILE A 84 -5.30 1.40 -0.62
C ILE A 84 -6.16 2.23 -1.56
N ALA A 85 -6.13 1.91 -2.86
CA ALA A 85 -6.95 2.52 -3.89
C ALA A 85 -7.78 1.46 -4.65
N ASN A 86 -8.94 1.86 -5.17
CA ASN A 86 -9.87 1.04 -5.95
C ASN A 86 -10.31 -0.31 -5.31
N PRO A 87 -10.56 -0.42 -3.99
CA PRO A 87 -10.95 -1.70 -3.43
C PRO A 87 -12.39 -2.06 -3.80
N ARG A 88 -12.60 -3.31 -4.23
CA ARG A 88 -13.95 -3.84 -4.45
C ARG A 88 -14.67 -4.06 -3.13
N TRP A 89 -16.00 -4.01 -3.16
CA TRP A 89 -16.86 -4.22 -1.98
C TRP A 89 -16.47 -5.47 -1.14
N GLN A 90 -16.24 -6.61 -1.80
CA GLN A 90 -15.85 -7.85 -1.12
C GLN A 90 -14.51 -7.73 -0.39
N VAL A 91 -13.56 -7.00 -0.97
CA VAL A 91 -12.24 -6.75 -0.37
C VAL A 91 -12.39 -5.81 0.82
N ILE A 92 -13.11 -4.69 0.67
CA ILE A 92 -13.37 -3.73 1.77
C ILE A 92 -14.03 -4.44 2.95
N HIS A 93 -15.03 -5.28 2.69
CA HIS A 93 -15.74 -5.98 3.75
C HIS A 93 -14.81 -6.88 4.55
N LYS A 94 -13.96 -7.67 3.89
CA LYS A 94 -12.98 -8.54 4.55
C LYS A 94 -11.89 -7.74 5.28
N LEU A 95 -11.42 -6.64 4.72
CA LEU A 95 -10.47 -5.75 5.38
C LEU A 95 -11.06 -5.09 6.65
N ARG A 96 -12.35 -4.75 6.63
CA ARG A 96 -13.07 -4.25 7.81
C ARG A 96 -13.22 -5.31 8.88
N LEU A 97 -13.60 -6.54 8.51
CA LEU A 97 -13.72 -7.65 9.45
C LEU A 97 -12.38 -7.95 10.16
N ALA A 98 -11.27 -7.78 9.46
CA ALA A 98 -9.93 -7.95 10.02
C ALA A 98 -9.36 -6.70 10.71
N ASN A 99 -10.13 -5.62 10.86
CA ASN A 99 -9.70 -4.32 11.42
C ASN A 99 -8.50 -3.65 10.72
N PHE A 100 -8.11 -4.11 9.53
CA PHE A 100 -6.96 -3.56 8.82
C PHE A 100 -7.17 -2.11 8.38
N VAL A 101 -8.41 -1.75 8.04
CA VAL A 101 -8.78 -0.37 7.69
C VAL A 101 -8.44 0.61 8.81
N ASN A 102 -8.55 0.18 10.07
CA ASN A 102 -8.21 1.00 11.23
C ASN A 102 -6.69 1.08 11.44
N GLU A 103 -5.95 -0.01 11.19
CA GLU A 103 -4.48 0.00 11.27
C GLU A 103 -3.81 0.94 10.27
N ILE A 104 -4.36 1.05 9.05
CA ILE A 104 -3.86 2.01 8.05
C ILE A 104 -4.37 3.44 8.27
N GLY A 105 -5.12 3.70 9.35
CA GLY A 105 -5.66 5.01 9.68
C GLY A 105 -6.77 5.48 8.74
N GLY A 106 -7.54 4.56 8.17
CA GLY A 106 -8.65 4.89 7.27
C GLY A 106 -8.21 5.35 5.86
N ARG A 107 -6.95 5.14 5.48
CA ARG A 107 -6.38 5.52 4.18
C ARG A 107 -6.82 4.58 3.04
N VAL A 108 -8.12 4.49 2.84
CA VAL A 108 -8.76 3.73 1.77
C VAL A 108 -9.47 4.70 0.85
N PHE A 109 -9.06 4.74 -0.41
CA PHE A 109 -9.54 5.67 -1.42
C PHE A 109 -10.26 4.93 -2.54
N LEU A 110 -11.22 5.61 -3.17
CA LEU A 110 -11.99 5.04 -4.28
C LEU A 110 -11.18 5.07 -5.57
N SER A 111 -10.23 6.00 -5.71
CA SER A 111 -9.33 6.10 -6.86
C SER A 111 -7.86 6.30 -6.45
N VAL A 112 -6.95 5.97 -7.38
CA VAL A 112 -5.51 6.28 -7.20
C VAL A 112 -5.29 7.80 -7.19
N GLY A 113 -6.06 8.57 -7.95
CA GLY A 113 -5.97 10.03 -7.97
C GLY A 113 -6.25 10.65 -6.60
N GLU A 114 -7.35 10.24 -5.95
CA GLU A 114 -7.67 10.68 -4.58
C GLU A 114 -6.60 10.27 -3.57
N ALA A 115 -6.01 9.08 -3.72
CA ALA A 115 -4.92 8.63 -2.86
C ALA A 115 -3.65 9.48 -3.03
N ILE A 116 -3.36 9.91 -4.26
CA ILE A 116 -2.24 10.83 -4.54
C ILE A 116 -2.56 12.23 -3.98
N ASP A 117 -3.77 12.75 -4.19
CA ASP A 117 -4.16 14.06 -3.67
C ASP A 117 -4.10 14.09 -2.14
N ALA A 118 -4.57 13.03 -1.47
CA ALA A 118 -4.50 12.92 -0.01
C ALA A 118 -3.05 12.88 0.51
N THR A 119 -2.13 12.27 -0.24
CA THR A 119 -0.72 12.21 0.15
C THR A 119 0.00 13.54 -0.07
N ILE A 120 -0.33 14.25 -1.15
CA ILE A 120 0.12 15.63 -1.40
C ILE A 120 -0.43 16.58 -0.32
N LEU A 121 -1.71 16.47 0.02
CA LEU A 121 -2.34 17.26 1.09
C LEU A 121 -1.68 17.01 2.46
N SER A 122 -1.42 15.76 2.80
CA SER A 122 -0.72 15.39 4.03
C SER A 122 0.70 15.99 4.08
N ALA A 123 1.44 15.94 2.96
CA ALA A 123 2.76 16.57 2.87
C ALA A 123 2.71 18.11 3.01
N LYS A 124 1.64 18.74 2.52
CA LYS A 124 1.44 20.19 2.59
C LYS A 124 0.97 20.69 3.96
N MET A 125 0.27 19.86 4.73
CA MET A 125 -0.12 20.19 6.12
C MET A 125 1.04 20.07 7.11
N ALA A 126 2.06 19.26 6.82
CA ALA A 126 3.24 19.11 7.67
C ALA A 126 4.25 20.29 7.57
N THR A 127 3.99 21.28 6.69
CA THR A 127 4.89 22.41 6.42
C THR A 127 4.38 23.75 6.99
N VAL A 128 3.30 23.76 7.76
CA VAL A 128 2.70 24.97 8.38
C VAL A 128 2.87 24.95 9.88
#